data_AF-A0A511D7X4-F1
#
_entry.id   AF-A0A511D7X4-F1
#
_cell.length_a   1.000
_cell.length_b   1.000
_cell.length_c   1.000
_cell.angle_alpha   90.00
_cell.angle_beta   90.00
_cell.angle_gamma   90.00
#
_symmetry.space_group_name_H-M   'P 1'
#
loop_
_entity.id
_entity.type
_entity.pdbx_description
1 polymer ?
#
loop_
_entity_poly.entity_id
_entity_poly.type
_entity_poly.pdbx_seq_one_letter_code
_entity_poly.pdbx_strand_id
1 'polypeptide(L)'
;MESAYTVIVGTRLRLLSGIIAQLPQLEEVLAEGLGRHPDAEIYTSQPGLGVIRGARVLAEFGDDPHRYRDAKSGKRASWNSRYQSPVRARRRDMVMIMEM
;
A
#
# COMPACT_ATOMS: atom_id res chain seq x y z
N MET A 1 -3.75 -0.87 -39.78
CA MET A 1 -3.31 -0.29 -38.48
C MET A 1 -4.45 -0.22 -37.47
N GLU A 2 -5.65 0.19 -37.86
CA GLU A 2 -6.83 0.28 -36.99
C GLU A 2 -7.20 -1.02 -36.25
N SER A 3 -7.15 -2.18 -36.94
CA SER A 3 -7.44 -3.49 -36.33
C SER A 3 -6.47 -3.89 -35.21
N ALA A 4 -5.17 -3.56 -35.34
CA ALA A 4 -4.17 -3.90 -34.32
C ALA A 4 -4.39 -3.10 -33.02
N TYR A 5 -4.74 -1.81 -33.13
CA TYR A 5 -5.03 -0.96 -31.99
C TYR A 5 -6.26 -1.45 -31.21
N THR A 6 -7.34 -1.82 -31.92
CA THR A 6 -8.55 -2.40 -31.32
C THR A 6 -8.25 -3.68 -30.55
N VAL A 7 -7.40 -4.55 -31.09
CA VAL A 7 -7.00 -5.79 -30.40
C VAL A 7 -6.21 -5.49 -29.11
N ILE A 8 -5.28 -4.52 -29.13
CA ILE A 8 -4.51 -4.12 -27.94
C ILE A 8 -5.41 -3.54 -26.85
N VAL A 9 -6.26 -2.58 -27.20
CA VAL A 9 -7.19 -1.95 -26.23
C VAL A 9 -8.16 -2.99 -25.68
N GLY A 10 -8.76 -3.81 -26.54
CA GLY A 10 -9.67 -4.87 -26.12
C GLY A 10 -9.00 -5.89 -25.19
N THR A 11 -7.72 -6.20 -25.43
CA THR A 11 -6.95 -7.09 -24.55
C THR A 11 -6.68 -6.45 -23.20
N ARG A 12 -6.28 -5.17 -23.17
CA ARG A 12 -6.07 -4.43 -21.91
C ARG A 12 -7.36 -4.33 -21.09
N LEU A 13 -8.49 -4.08 -21.75
CA LEU A 13 -9.80 -4.06 -21.09
C LEU A 13 -10.16 -5.42 -20.51
N ARG A 14 -9.97 -6.52 -21.26
CA ARG A 14 -10.19 -7.87 -20.74
C ARG A 14 -9.34 -8.18 -19.51
N LEU A 15 -8.07 -7.79 -19.51
CA LEU A 15 -7.19 -7.96 -18.35
C LEU A 15 -7.68 -7.14 -17.14
N LEU A 16 -8.03 -5.87 -17.35
CA LEU A 16 -8.55 -5.02 -16.29
C LEU A 16 -9.86 -5.55 -15.72
N SER A 17 -10.79 -5.98 -16.60
CA SER A 17 -12.05 -6.60 -16.19
C SER A 17 -11.83 -7.88 -15.39
N GLY A 18 -10.87 -8.73 -15.80
CA GLY A 18 -10.49 -9.92 -15.05
C GLY A 18 -9.99 -9.60 -13.65
N ILE A 19 -9.13 -8.59 -13.50
CA ILE A 19 -8.62 -8.15 -12.20
C ILE A 19 -9.75 -7.59 -11.33
N ILE A 20 -10.63 -6.76 -11.89
CA ILE A 20 -11.78 -6.20 -11.16
C ILE A 20 -12.71 -7.31 -10.67
N ALA A 21 -12.95 -8.33 -11.50
CA ALA A 21 -13.81 -9.46 -11.16
C ALA A 21 -13.24 -10.34 -10.03
N GLN A 22 -11.94 -10.25 -9.76
CA GLN A 22 -11.25 -10.97 -8.67
C GLN A 22 -11.20 -10.18 -7.35
N LEU A 23 -11.55 -8.90 -7.35
CA LEU A 23 -11.52 -8.06 -6.14
C LEU A 23 -12.43 -8.60 -5.02
N PRO A 24 -13.70 -9.01 -5.27
CA PRO A 24 -14.57 -9.47 -4.19
C PRO A 24 -14.04 -10.69 -3.43
N GLN A 25 -13.40 -11.63 -4.14
CA GLN A 25 -12.83 -12.83 -3.53
C GLN A 25 -11.62 -12.47 -2.65
N LEU A 26 -10.81 -11.49 -3.07
CA LEU A 26 -9.72 -10.98 -2.24
C LEU A 26 -10.25 -10.21 -1.02
N GLU A 27 -11.33 -9.44 -1.18
CA GLU A 27 -11.98 -8.74 -0.07
C GLU A 27 -12.52 -9.71 0.98
N GLU A 28 -13.11 -10.83 0.56
CA GLU A 28 -13.60 -11.89 1.45
C GLU A 28 -12.45 -12.53 2.26
N VAL A 29 -11.37 -12.92 1.58
CA VAL A 29 -10.19 -13.50 2.24
C VAL A 29 -9.56 -12.50 3.23
N LEU A 30 -9.49 -11.22 2.87
CA LEU A 30 -8.99 -10.17 3.77
C LEU A 30 -9.92 -9.95 4.97
N ALA A 31 -11.24 -9.99 4.76
CA ALA A 31 -12.22 -9.85 5.83
C ALA A 31 -12.14 -11.02 6.82
N GLU A 32 -12.04 -12.25 6.33
CA GLU A 32 -11.88 -13.44 7.17
C GLU A 32 -10.54 -13.42 7.92
N GLY A 33 -9.45 -13.07 7.22
CA GLY A 33 -8.12 -12.97 7.82
C GLY A 33 -8.07 -11.94 8.95
N LEU A 34 -8.59 -10.73 8.71
CA LEU A 34 -8.66 -9.70 9.75
C LEU A 34 -9.63 -10.09 10.87
N GLY A 35 -10.79 -10.66 10.55
CA GLY A 35 -11.81 -11.02 11.55
C GLY A 35 -11.34 -12.07 12.57
N ARG A 36 -10.32 -12.86 12.23
CA ARG A 36 -9.67 -13.80 13.16
C ARG A 36 -8.59 -13.16 14.05
N HIS A 37 -8.18 -11.93 13.76
CA HIS A 37 -7.14 -11.25 14.54
C HIS A 37 -7.72 -10.78 15.89
N PRO A 38 -7.00 -10.96 17.02
CA PRO A 38 -7.50 -10.55 18.35
C PRO A 38 -7.84 -9.06 18.43
N ASP A 39 -7.10 -8.21 17.73
CA ASP A 39 -7.30 -6.76 17.70
C ASP A 39 -8.16 -6.26 16.53
N ALA A 40 -8.93 -7.13 15.87
CA ALA A 40 -9.73 -6.78 14.69
C ALA A 40 -10.61 -5.54 14.90
N GLU A 41 -11.30 -5.48 16.04
CA GLU A 41 -12.17 -4.35 16.41
C GLU A 41 -11.40 -3.04 16.59
N ILE A 42 -10.16 -3.11 17.08
CA ILE A 42 -9.29 -1.93 17.22
C ILE A 42 -8.95 -1.38 15.83
N TYR A 43 -8.63 -2.24 14.86
CA TYR A 43 -8.35 -1.81 13.49
C TYR A 43 -9.60 -1.24 12.80
N THR A 44 -10.76 -1.86 12.94
CA THR A 44 -11.99 -1.40 12.27
C THR A 44 -12.62 -0.17 12.91
N SER A 45 -12.36 0.09 14.18
CA SER A 45 -12.83 1.31 14.87
C SER A 45 -12.04 2.57 14.49
N GLN A 46 -10.86 2.42 13.87
CA GLN A 46 -10.09 3.58 13.44
C GLN A 46 -10.80 4.32 12.30
N PRO A 47 -10.86 5.67 12.36
CA PRO A 47 -11.53 6.46 11.35
C PRO A 47 -10.87 6.25 9.98
N GLY A 48 -11.68 5.82 9.01
CA GLY A 48 -11.25 5.65 7.63
C GLY A 48 -10.41 4.40 7.35
N LEU A 49 -10.26 3.45 8.28
CA LEU A 49 -9.66 2.14 7.98
C LEU A 49 -10.70 1.15 7.44
N GLY A 50 -11.71 0.82 8.24
CA GLY A 50 -12.60 -0.30 7.97
C GLY A 50 -11.81 -1.62 7.79
N VAL A 51 -12.47 -2.63 7.22
CA VAL A 51 -11.90 -3.99 7.09
C VAL A 51 -10.69 -4.03 6.17
N ILE A 52 -10.82 -3.56 4.93
CA ILE A 52 -9.78 -3.72 3.90
C ILE A 52 -8.49 -2.97 4.25
N ARG A 53 -8.59 -1.73 4.75
CA ARG A 53 -7.38 -0.99 5.14
C ARG A 53 -6.84 -1.47 6.47
N GLY A 54 -7.68 -1.92 7.41
CA GLY A 54 -7.24 -2.58 8.64
C GLY A 54 -6.38 -3.82 8.35
N ALA A 55 -6.85 -4.70 7.46
CA ALA A 55 -6.10 -5.88 7.03
C ALA A 55 -4.76 -5.51 6.36
N ARG A 56 -4.73 -4.43 5.56
CA ARG A 56 -3.49 -3.93 4.95
C ARG A 56 -2.51 -3.36 5.96
N VAL A 57 -2.98 -2.70 7.02
CA VAL A 57 -2.13 -2.23 8.12
C VAL A 57 -1.48 -3.43 8.80
N LEU A 58 -2.24 -4.49 9.08
CA LEU A 58 -1.70 -5.73 9.65
C LEU A 58 -0.68 -6.41 8.70
N ALA A 59 -0.96 -6.46 7.40
CA ALA A 59 -0.03 -7.02 6.41
C ALA A 59 1.27 -6.21 6.29
N GLU A 60 1.19 -4.89 6.46
CA GLU A 60 2.33 -3.98 6.35
C GLU A 60 3.21 -4.00 7.60
N PHE A 61 2.59 -3.90 8.78
CA PHE A 61 3.30 -3.79 10.04
C PHE A 61 3.59 -5.15 10.69
N GLY A 62 2.80 -6.17 10.40
CA GLY A 62 2.74 -7.45 11.12
C GLY A 62 1.86 -7.40 12.37
N ASP A 63 1.67 -8.57 12.96
CA ASP A 63 0.82 -8.85 14.12
C ASP A 63 1.59 -8.94 15.45
N ASP A 64 2.92 -9.03 15.42
CA ASP A 64 3.76 -9.08 16.63
C ASP A 64 3.70 -7.75 17.42
N PRO A 65 3.11 -7.73 18.64
CA PRO A 65 2.95 -6.53 19.46
C PRO A 65 4.28 -5.93 19.92
N HIS A 66 5.36 -6.72 19.91
CA HIS A 66 6.69 -6.33 20.37
C HIS A 66 7.66 -6.04 19.22
N ARG A 67 7.20 -6.12 17.97
CA ARG A 67 8.02 -5.85 16.77
C ARG A 67 8.68 -4.47 16.80
N TYR A 68 7.98 -3.48 17.34
CA TYR A 68 8.42 -2.09 17.35
C TYR A 68 8.67 -1.61 18.78
N ARG A 69 9.92 -1.25 19.07
CA ARG A 69 10.33 -0.70 20.38
C ARG A 69 9.69 0.65 20.68
N ASP A 70 9.44 1.46 19.63
CA ASP A 70 8.82 2.77 19.74
C ASP A 70 8.01 3.13 18.48
N ALA A 71 7.09 4.07 18.58
CA ALA A 71 6.26 4.49 17.44
C ALA A 71 7.08 5.03 16.24
N LYS A 72 8.28 5.59 16.48
CA LYS A 72 9.16 6.03 15.39
C LYS A 72 9.71 4.85 14.59
N SER A 73 9.91 3.69 15.22
CA SER A 73 10.38 2.47 14.56
C SER A 73 9.34 1.89 13.60
N GLY A 74 8.06 1.90 13.96
CA GLY A 74 6.96 1.54 13.05
C GLY A 74 6.92 2.45 11.81
N LYS A 75 7.02 3.77 12.00
CA LYS A 75 7.06 4.74 10.88
C LYS A 75 8.23 4.48 9.91
N ARG A 76 9.38 4.02 10.38
CA ARG A 76 10.54 3.71 9.50
C ARG A 76 10.36 2.40 8.75
N ALA A 77 9.67 1.44 9.37
CA ALA A 77 9.49 0.11 8.83
C ALA A 77 8.42 0.07 7.74
N SER A 78 7.42 0.95 7.79
CA SER A 78 6.37 1.02 6.77
C SER A 78 6.96 1.27 5.39
N TRP A 79 6.43 0.55 4.41
CA TRP A 79 6.77 0.60 3.00
C TRP A 79 6.78 2.04 2.48
N ASN A 80 5.80 2.86 2.87
CA ASN A 80 5.72 4.27 2.46
C ASN A 80 6.93 5.12 2.88
N SER A 81 7.62 4.77 3.97
CA SER A 81 8.83 5.47 4.42
C SER A 81 10.04 5.08 3.56
N ARG A 82 10.02 3.89 2.95
CA ARG A 82 11.10 3.39 2.08
C ARG A 82 11.15 4.15 0.74
N TYR A 83 10.00 4.57 0.22
CA TYR A 83 9.92 5.42 -1.00
C TYR A 83 10.20 6.89 -0.75
N GLN A 84 10.16 7.35 0.51
CA GLN A 84 10.46 8.73 0.88
C GLN A 84 11.96 8.98 1.14
N SER A 85 12.82 7.99 0.90
CA SER A 85 14.29 8.09 0.93
C SER A 85 14.81 9.19 -0.03
N PRO A 86 15.88 9.94 0.30
CA PRO A 86 15.99 11.35 -0.04
C PRO A 86 16.51 11.59 -1.46
N VAL A 87 15.62 11.52 -2.44
CA VAL A 87 15.81 12.25 -3.71
C VAL A 87 15.72 13.78 -3.48
N ARG A 88 15.20 14.21 -2.32
CA ARG A 88 14.98 15.62 -1.96
C ARG A 88 16.17 16.33 -1.29
N ALA A 89 17.22 15.62 -0.86
CA ALA A 89 18.39 16.23 -0.22
C ALA A 89 19.36 16.87 -1.23
N ARG A 90 19.48 16.33 -2.45
CA ARG A 90 20.44 16.80 -3.47
C ARG A 90 20.05 18.07 -4.24
N ARG A 91 19.02 18.81 -3.84
CA ARG A 91 18.67 20.10 -4.48
C ARG A 91 19.17 21.34 -3.74
N ARG A 92 19.59 21.22 -2.47
CA ARG A 92 20.12 22.37 -1.72
C ARG A 92 21.63 22.52 -1.87
N ASP A 93 22.35 21.42 -2.06
CA ASP A 93 23.81 21.47 -2.18
C ASP A 93 24.26 21.98 -3.55
N MET A 94 23.45 21.80 -4.61
CA MET A 94 23.80 22.20 -5.98
C MET A 94 23.68 23.72 -6.23
N VAL A 95 22.93 24.45 -5.38
CA VAL A 95 22.82 25.91 -5.46
C VAL A 95 24.02 26.60 -4.79
N MET A 96 24.68 25.94 -3.83
CA MET A 96 25.87 26.50 -3.15
C MET A 96 27.18 26.34 -3.94
N ILE A 97 27.18 25.53 -5.01
CA ILE A 97 28.37 25.29 -5.87
C ILE A 97 28.35 26.14 -7.15
N MET A 98 27.29 26.93 -7.37
CA MET A 98 27.16 27.80 -8.56
C MET A 98 27.21 29.30 -8.19
N GLU A 99 27.69 29.63 -6.99
CA GLU A 99 27.88 31.00 -6.49
C GLU A 99 29.30 31.20 -5.89
N MET A 100 30.29 30.45 -6.39
CA MET A 100 31.73 30.65 -6.16
C MET A 100 32.46 30.63 -7.51
#